data_AF-A0A9K3J9B6-F1
#
_entry.id   AF-A0A9K3J9B6-F1
#
_cell.length_a   1.000
_cell.length_b   1.000
_cell.length_c   1.000
_cell.angle_alpha   90.00
_cell.angle_beta   90.00
_cell.angle_gamma   90.00
#
_symmetry.space_group_name_H-M   'P 1'
#
loop_
_entity.id
_entity.type
_entity.pdbx_description
1 polymer ?
#
loop_
_entity_poly.entity_id
_entity_poly.type
_entity_poly.pdbx_seq_one_letter_code
_entity_poly.pdbx_strand_id
1 'polypeptide(L)'
;MYKHAYCGSCGGAYQEDGEFRIMCEVCDLWYHGECVSVTNSMAEKIGKYKCPSCTLKRTNRGKSCEASGSKSGIPPNVSKHDLSS
;
A
#
# COMPACT_ATOMS: atom_id res chain seq x y z
N MET A 1 -5.04 18.00 -6.92
CA MET A 1 -5.11 16.59 -7.34
C MET A 1 -3.73 15.95 -7.14
N TYR A 2 -3.48 15.33 -5.99
CA TYR A 2 -2.24 14.57 -5.71
C TYR A 2 -2.65 13.36 -4.88
N LYS A 3 -2.91 12.22 -5.52
CA LYS A 3 -3.43 11.03 -4.85
C LYS A 3 -2.54 9.82 -5.11
N HIS A 4 -1.33 9.85 -4.58
CA HIS A 4 -0.45 8.66 -4.57
C HIS A 4 0.33 8.58 -3.25
N ALA A 5 -0.41 8.45 -2.13
CA ALA A 5 0.13 8.24 -0.79
C ALA A 5 -0.23 6.85 -0.23
N TYR A 6 -0.38 5.84 -1.11
CA TYR A 6 -0.86 4.51 -0.72
C TYR A 6 0.05 3.39 -1.25
N CYS A 7 0.25 2.38 -0.41
CA CYS A 7 1.02 1.18 -0.76
C CYS A 7 0.28 0.35 -1.81
N GLY A 8 0.93 0.06 -2.94
CA GLY A 8 0.35 -0.75 -4.02
C GLY A 8 0.11 -2.23 -3.67
N SER A 9 0.51 -2.69 -2.48
CA SER A 9 0.32 -4.08 -2.01
C SER A 9 -0.78 -4.19 -0.96
N CYS A 10 -0.84 -3.29 0.02
CA CYS A 10 -1.83 -3.33 1.11
C CYS A 10 -2.89 -2.24 1.03
N GLY A 11 -2.75 -1.24 0.14
CA GLY A 11 -3.64 -0.09 0.05
C GLY A 11 -3.57 0.87 1.25
N GLY A 12 -2.70 0.61 2.22
CA GLY A 12 -2.53 1.42 3.42
C GLY A 12 -1.94 2.80 3.10
N ALA A 13 -2.36 3.81 3.87
CA ALA A 13 -1.80 5.15 3.83
C ALA A 13 -0.41 5.17 4.48
N TYR A 14 0.43 6.06 4.00
CA TYR A 14 1.75 6.31 4.57
C TYR A 14 1.64 7.10 5.87
N GLN A 15 2.22 6.59 6.96
CA GLN A 15 2.44 7.36 8.18
C GLN A 15 3.70 8.22 8.02
N GLU A 16 3.65 9.43 8.57
CA GLU A 16 4.48 10.58 8.19
C GLU A 16 5.94 10.50 8.70
N ASP A 17 6.26 9.60 9.64
CA ASP A 17 7.58 9.53 10.26
C ASP A 17 8.12 8.09 10.34
N GLY A 18 9.05 7.77 9.44
CA GLY A 18 9.98 6.63 9.62
C GLY A 18 9.72 5.33 8.85
N GLU A 19 8.60 5.22 8.13
CA GLU A 19 8.28 3.98 7.41
C GLU A 19 9.17 3.79 6.17
N PHE A 20 9.84 2.63 6.07
CA PHE A 20 10.69 2.28 4.93
C PHE A 20 9.85 1.97 3.68
N ARG A 21 10.15 2.68 2.58
CA ARG A 21 9.40 2.58 1.32
C ARG A 21 10.34 2.37 0.15
N ILE A 22 9.87 1.59 -0.81
CA ILE A 22 10.61 1.34 -2.04
C ILE A 22 9.71 1.54 -3.25
N MET A 23 10.25 2.21 -4.27
CA MET A 23 9.58 2.46 -5.54
C MET A 23 9.97 1.39 -6.56
N CYS A 24 8.98 0.84 -7.26
CA CYS A 24 9.22 -0.15 -8.31
C CYS A 24 9.58 0.53 -9.64
N GLU A 25 10.66 0.12 -10.30
CA GLU A 25 11.09 0.68 -11.59
C GLU A 25 10.21 0.30 -12.80
N VAL A 26 9.25 -0.62 -12.61
CA VAL A 26 8.39 -1.14 -13.69
C VAL A 26 7.01 -0.50 -13.70
N CYS A 27 6.48 -0.16 -12.53
CA CYS A 27 5.15 0.42 -12.37
C CYS A 27 5.16 1.78 -11.67
N ASP A 28 6.34 2.26 -11.24
CA ASP A 28 6.53 3.53 -10.52
C ASP A 28 5.59 3.68 -9.31
N LEU A 29 5.26 2.55 -8.68
CA LEU A 29 4.44 2.49 -7.47
C LEU A 29 5.32 2.33 -6.24
N TRP A 30 4.85 2.92 -5.14
CA TRP A 30 5.47 2.86 -3.83
C TRP A 30 4.90 1.71 -3.00
N TYR A 31 5.78 1.03 -2.27
CA TYR A 31 5.47 -0.13 -1.44
C TYR A 31 6.14 -0.01 -0.07
N HIS A 32 5.46 -0.47 0.98
CA HIS A 32 6.10 -0.68 2.29
C HIS A 32 7.07 -1.85 2.19
N GLY A 33 8.27 -1.72 2.76
CA GLY A 33 9.24 -2.81 2.77
C GLY A 33 8.68 -4.11 3.34
N GLU A 34 7.91 -4.03 4.42
CA GLU A 34 7.26 -5.21 5.01
C GLU A 34 6.26 -5.88 4.05
N CYS A 35 5.49 -5.10 3.28
CA CYS A 35 4.51 -5.65 2.34
C CYS A 35 5.14 -6.38 1.15
N VAL A 36 6.39 -6.05 0.81
CA VAL A 36 7.12 -6.68 -0.30
C VAL A 36 8.34 -7.49 0.15
N SER A 37 8.47 -7.71 1.46
CA SER A 37 9.63 -8.37 2.09
C SER A 37 10.98 -7.77 1.67
N VAL A 38 11.03 -6.46 1.47
CA VAL A 38 12.26 -5.71 1.19
C VAL A 38 12.70 -5.01 2.47
N THR A 39 13.91 -5.29 2.90
CA THR A 39 14.55 -4.60 4.01
C THR A 39 15.40 -3.44 3.51
N ASN A 40 15.69 -2.46 4.38
CA ASN A 40 16.56 -1.33 4.04
C ASN A 40 17.90 -1.79 3.47
N SER A 41 18.49 -2.81 4.11
CA SER A 41 19.77 -3.40 3.70
C SER A 41 19.70 -4.06 2.30
N MET A 42 18.52 -4.52 1.89
CA MET A 42 18.31 -5.10 0.56
C MET A 42 18.15 -4.01 -0.51
N ALA A 43 17.49 -2.90 -0.18
CA ALA A 43 17.38 -1.75 -1.06
C ALA A 43 18.72 -1.03 -1.27
N GLU A 44 19.56 -0.95 -0.24
CA GLU A 44 20.93 -0.44 -0.40
C GLU A 44 21.78 -1.28 -1.37
N LYS A 45 21.47 -2.58 -1.50
CA LYS A 45 22.17 -3.50 -2.41
C LYS A 45 21.52 -3.60 -3.79
N ILE A 46 20.25 -3.22 -3.93
CA ILE A 46 19.46 -3.33 -5.16
C ILE A 46 19.33 -1.95 -5.78
N GLY A 47 20.11 -1.68 -6.83
CA GLY A 47 19.98 -0.42 -7.58
C GLY A 47 18.69 -0.31 -8.40
N LYS A 48 18.08 -1.45 -8.73
CA LYS A 48 16.90 -1.59 -9.60
C LYS A 48 15.90 -2.54 -8.97
N TYR A 49 14.91 -1.97 -8.27
CA TYR A 49 13.91 -2.76 -7.56
C TYR A 49 12.67 -3.03 -8.41
N LYS A 50 12.28 -4.30 -8.46
CA LYS A 50 11.10 -4.80 -9.15
C LYS A 50 10.15 -5.50 -8.18
N CYS A 51 8.92 -4.96 -8.05
CA CYS A 51 7.93 -5.49 -7.11
C CYS A 51 7.47 -6.92 -7.48
N PRO A 52 7.04 -7.73 -6.49
CA PRO A 52 6.57 -9.10 -6.73
C PRO A 52 5.37 -9.13 -7.69
N SER A 53 4.51 -8.10 -7.68
CA SER A 53 3.41 -7.96 -8.63
C SER A 53 3.89 -7.86 -10.09
N CYS A 54 4.97 -7.13 -10.36
CA CYS A 54 5.55 -7.02 -11.70
C CYS A 54 6.38 -8.26 -12.08
N THR A 55 6.83 -9.05 -11.10
CA THR A 55 7.53 -10.32 -11.33
C THR A 55 6.59 -11.47 -11.61
N LEU A 56 5.44 -11.53 -10.94
CA LEU A 56 4.44 -12.58 -11.14
C LEU A 56 3.67 -12.45 -12.46
N LYS A 57 3.55 -11.23 -13.01
CA LYS A 57 2.82 -10.91 -14.26
C LYS A 57 3.36 -11.57 -15.54
N ARG A 58 4.43 -12.39 -15.50
CA ARG A 58 4.96 -13.10 -16.68
C ARG A 58 4.20 -14.37 -17.07
N THR A 59 3.20 -14.80 -16.31
CA THR A 59 2.29 -15.89 -16.68
C THR A 59 0.84 -15.39 -16.70
N ASN A 60 0.40 -14.97 -17.87
CA ASN A 60 -0.94 -15.17 -18.44
C ASN A 60 -2.16 -14.61 -17.66
N ARG A 61 -2.73 -13.52 -18.19
CA ARG A 61 -4.14 -13.04 -18.10
C ARG A 61 -4.82 -12.97 -16.72
N GLY A 62 -5.13 -11.73 -16.29
CA GLY A 62 -6.45 -11.42 -15.72
C GLY A 62 -6.48 -10.76 -14.34
N LYS A 63 -7.09 -9.56 -14.31
CA LYS A 63 -7.76 -8.86 -13.18
C LYS A 63 -7.01 -8.83 -11.84
N SER A 64 -6.32 -7.72 -11.58
CA SER A 64 -6.83 -6.65 -10.71
C SER A 64 -7.08 -7.12 -9.29
N CYS A 65 -6.23 -6.63 -8.40
CA CYS A 65 -6.55 -6.31 -7.02
C CYS A 65 -8.04 -5.93 -6.87
N GLU A 66 -8.87 -6.91 -6.55
CA GLU A 66 -10.05 -6.63 -5.76
C GLU A 66 -9.50 -6.32 -4.39
N ALA A 67 -9.58 -5.04 -4.03
CA ALA A 67 -9.41 -4.58 -2.68
C ALA A 67 -10.44 -5.33 -1.85
N SER A 68 -10.04 -6.49 -1.31
CA SER A 68 -10.74 -7.16 -0.23
C SER A 68 -10.84 -6.13 0.88
N GLY A 69 -12.01 -5.53 0.97
CA GLY A 69 -12.33 -4.56 2.00
C GLY A 69 -12.04 -5.18 3.35
N SER A 70 -10.95 -4.73 3.97
CA SER A 70 -10.74 -4.92 5.39
C SER A 70 -11.86 -4.17 6.09
N LYS A 71 -12.86 -4.92 6.55
CA LYS A 71 -13.80 -4.44 7.55
C LYS A 71 -13.01 -4.22 8.84
N SER A 72 -12.45 -3.03 8.99
CA SER A 72 -11.98 -2.47 10.26
C SER A 72 -12.56 -1.06 10.28
N GLY A 73 -13.62 -0.76 11.02
CA GLY A 73 -13.64 -0.85 12.47
C GLY A 73 -13.22 0.51 13.02
N ILE A 74 -14.20 1.22 13.60
CA ILE A 74 -14.12 2.48 14.39
C ILE A 74 -14.29 3.80 13.58
N PRO A 75 -15.52 4.36 13.52
CA PRO A 75 -15.67 5.81 13.51
C PRO A 75 -15.31 6.37 14.91
N PRO A 76 -14.44 7.38 15.04
CA PRO A 76 -14.27 8.05 16.32
C PRO A 76 -15.56 8.82 16.64
N ASN A 77 -16.27 8.33 17.66
CA ASN A 77 -17.27 9.02 18.46
C ASN A 77 -18.48 9.60 17.68
N VAL A 78 -19.48 8.74 17.51
CA VAL A 78 -20.87 9.16 17.28
C VAL A 78 -21.48 9.63 18.61
N SER A 79 -21.58 10.94 18.83
CA SER A 79 -22.44 11.49 19.88
C SER A 79 -23.86 11.61 19.32
N LYS A 80 -24.68 10.59 19.56
CA LYS A 80 -26.13 10.59 19.28
C LYS A 80 -26.90 10.49 20.59
N HIS A 81 -27.19 11.65 21.17
CA HIS A 81 -28.38 11.90 21.99
C HIS A 81 -28.92 13.24 21.49
N ASP A 82 -29.87 13.16 20.58
CA ASP A 82 -31.28 13.44 20.90
C ASP A 82 -31.53 14.95 20.84
N LEU A 83 -32.09 15.40 19.72
CA LEU A 83 -32.88 16.63 19.64
C LEU A 83 -33.70 16.54 18.35
N SER A 84 -34.76 15.74 18.45
CA SER A 84 -35.98 15.92 17.66
C SER A 84 -37.07 16.34 18.63
N SER A 85 -37.23 17.65 18.82
CA SER A 85 -38.50 18.36 19.10
C SER A 85 -38.25 19.85 18.92
#